data_AF-A0A961M0S1-F1
#
_entry.id   AF-A0A961M0S1-F1
#
_cell.length_a   1.000
_cell.length_b   1.000
_cell.length_c   1.000
_cell.angle_alpha   90.00
_cell.angle_beta   90.00
_cell.angle_gamma   90.00
#
_symmetry.space_group_name_H-M   'P 1'
#
loop_
_entity.id
_entity.type
_entity.pdbx_description
1 polymer ?
#
loop_
_entity_poly.entity_id
_entity_poly.type
_entity_poly.pdbx_seq_one_letter_code
_entity_poly.pdbx_strand_id
1 'polypeptide(L)'
;ANMDRWNELPPHLQALVATCFEQSHYYRQHWYWAGEARLRVEGTKLQLTSIPDAEWAEVEAAARVFWDEIGAESETKARVVQIFKDYNAAMDRAGRAYRYS
;
A
#
# COMPACT_ATOMS: atom_id res chain seq x y z
N ALA A 1 2.27 18.83 -4.49
CA ALA A 1 2.59 20.02 -5.31
C ALA A 1 3.14 21.11 -4.39
N ASN A 2 3.96 22.04 -4.90
CA ASN A 2 4.29 23.27 -4.14
C ASN A 2 2.99 24.07 -3.91
N MET A 3 2.76 24.54 -2.69
CA MET A 3 1.48 25.14 -2.31
C MET A 3 1.22 26.49 -3.00
N ASP A 4 2.26 27.32 -3.17
CA ASP A 4 2.13 28.63 -3.82
C ASP A 4 1.73 28.46 -5.30
N ARG A 5 2.39 27.55 -6.01
CA ARG A 5 2.07 27.23 -7.42
C ARG A 5 0.71 26.56 -7.56
N TRP A 6 0.28 25.78 -6.57
CA TRP A 6 -1.06 25.21 -6.55
C TRP A 6 -2.13 26.30 -6.43
N ASN A 7 -1.91 27.28 -5.54
CA ASN A 7 -2.83 28.39 -5.30
C ASN A 7 -2.95 29.35 -6.49
N GLU A 8 -1.97 29.39 -7.38
CA GLU A 8 -2.02 30.17 -8.64
C GLU A 8 -2.95 29.56 -9.70
N LEU A 9 -3.30 28.27 -9.58
CA LEU A 9 -4.20 27.62 -10.53
C LEU A 9 -5.66 28.01 -10.25
N PRO A 10 -6.46 28.37 -11.28
CA PRO A 10 -7.88 28.56 -11.10
C PRO A 10 -8.56 27.22 -10.74
N PRO A 11 -9.70 27.23 -10.01
CA PRO A 11 -10.30 26.01 -9.45
C PRO A 11 -10.57 24.89 -10.47
N HIS A 12 -10.96 25.23 -11.70
CA HIS A 12 -11.22 24.23 -12.76
C HIS A 12 -9.93 23.52 -13.22
N LEU A 13 -8.77 24.18 -13.18
CA LEU A 13 -7.48 23.56 -13.49
C LEU A 13 -6.92 22.78 -12.32
N GLN A 14 -7.13 23.23 -11.07
CA GLN A 14 -6.84 22.41 -9.89
C GLN A 14 -7.61 21.08 -9.94
N ALA A 15 -8.90 21.13 -10.26
CA ALA A 15 -9.75 19.94 -10.43
C ALA A 15 -9.24 19.04 -11.56
N LEU A 16 -8.86 19.61 -12.71
CA LEU A 16 -8.28 18.83 -13.81
C LEU A 16 -6.98 18.12 -13.40
N VAL A 17 -6.07 18.82 -12.73
CA VAL A 17 -4.79 18.24 -12.28
C VAL A 17 -5.01 17.11 -11.27
N ALA A 18 -5.89 17.32 -10.27
CA ALA A 18 -6.25 16.30 -9.30
C ALA A 18 -6.87 15.07 -9.98
N THR A 19 -7.79 15.29 -10.94
CA THR A 19 -8.41 14.22 -11.73
C THR A 19 -7.37 13.43 -12.52
N CYS A 20 -6.40 14.10 -13.14
CA CYS A 20 -5.31 13.42 -13.84
C CYS A 20 -4.42 12.59 -12.89
N PHE A 21 -4.19 13.05 -11.67
CA PHE A 21 -3.49 12.25 -10.66
C PHE A 21 -4.29 10.99 -10.30
N GLU A 22 -5.58 11.12 -10.01
CA GLU A 22 -6.48 9.98 -9.75
C GLU A 22 -6.52 9.01 -10.93
N GLN A 23 -6.62 9.51 -12.16
CA GLN A 23 -6.59 8.69 -13.36
C GLN A 23 -5.25 7.94 -13.48
N SER A 24 -4.13 8.61 -13.19
CA SER A 24 -2.81 7.96 -13.15
C SER A 24 -2.73 6.86 -12.07
N HIS A 25 -3.34 7.09 -10.90
CA HIS A 25 -3.43 6.09 -9.84
C HIS A 25 -4.26 4.89 -10.29
N TYR A 26 -5.43 5.13 -10.88
CA TYR A 26 -6.31 4.09 -11.41
C TYR A 26 -5.65 3.27 -12.51
N TYR A 27 -4.92 3.93 -13.43
CA TYR A 27 -4.17 3.23 -14.46
C TYR A 27 -3.16 2.25 -13.85
N ARG A 28 -2.39 2.71 -12.86
CA ARG A 28 -1.40 1.87 -12.17
C ARG A 28 -2.04 0.71 -11.40
N GLN A 29 -3.22 0.89 -10.82
CA GLN A 29 -3.92 -0.19 -10.11
C GLN A 29 -4.10 -1.42 -11.00
N HIS A 30 -4.71 -1.25 -12.17
CA HIS A 30 -4.94 -2.39 -13.06
C HIS A 30 -3.66 -2.84 -13.79
N TRP A 31 -2.73 -1.92 -14.05
CA TRP A 31 -1.45 -2.24 -14.68
C TRP A 31 -0.61 -3.18 -13.80
N TYR A 32 -0.44 -2.87 -12.51
CA TYR A 32 0.27 -3.74 -11.58
C TYR A 32 -0.51 -5.03 -11.31
N TRP A 33 -1.82 -4.95 -11.10
CA TRP A 33 -2.66 -6.13 -10.84
C TRP A 33 -2.51 -7.21 -11.92
N ALA A 34 -2.65 -6.83 -13.20
CA ALA A 34 -2.48 -7.75 -14.31
C ALA A 34 -1.00 -8.10 -14.57
N GLY A 35 -0.11 -7.11 -14.40
CA GLY A 35 1.32 -7.25 -14.67
C GLY A 35 2.00 -8.28 -13.78
N GLU A 36 1.75 -8.23 -12.46
CA GLU A 36 2.33 -9.16 -11.48
C GLU A 36 1.96 -10.62 -11.81
N ALA A 37 0.69 -10.89 -12.05
CA ALA A 37 0.22 -12.23 -12.38
C ALA A 37 0.84 -12.75 -13.69
N ARG A 38 0.78 -11.96 -14.75
CA ARG A 38 1.29 -12.34 -16.07
C ARG A 38 2.79 -12.61 -16.04
N LEU A 39 3.58 -11.71 -15.43
CA LEU A 39 5.03 -11.82 -15.44
C LEU A 39 5.54 -12.97 -14.57
N ARG A 40 4.86 -13.30 -13.47
CA ARG A 40 5.24 -14.45 -12.64
C ARG A 40 4.94 -15.80 -13.30
N VAL A 41 3.89 -15.87 -14.13
CA VAL A 41 3.48 -17.12 -14.79
C VAL A 41 4.16 -17.31 -16.15
N GLU A 42 4.29 -16.26 -16.94
CA GLU A 42 4.77 -16.33 -18.34
C GLU A 42 6.19 -15.79 -18.52
N GLY A 43 6.73 -15.07 -17.53
CA GLY A 43 8.04 -14.44 -17.63
C GLY A 43 9.18 -15.45 -17.63
N THR A 44 10.07 -15.34 -18.61
CA THR A 44 11.20 -16.28 -18.80
C THR A 44 12.55 -15.76 -18.28
N LYS A 45 12.59 -14.53 -17.77
CA LYS A 45 13.85 -13.85 -17.40
C LYS A 45 14.27 -14.07 -15.95
N LEU A 46 13.38 -14.54 -15.08
CA LEU A 46 13.62 -14.70 -13.64
C LEU A 46 13.11 -16.07 -13.18
N GLN A 47 13.80 -16.66 -12.20
CA GLN A 47 13.38 -17.89 -11.54
C GLN A 47 12.72 -17.55 -10.20
N LEU A 48 11.49 -18.03 -9.99
CA LEU A 48 10.77 -17.83 -8.72
C LEU A 48 11.32 -18.76 -7.63
N THR A 49 11.39 -18.23 -6.41
CA THR A 49 11.73 -18.95 -5.19
C THR A 49 10.76 -18.58 -4.09
N SER A 50 10.70 -19.37 -3.00
CA SER A 50 9.80 -19.12 -1.89
C SER A 50 10.41 -19.62 -0.58
N ILE A 51 10.15 -18.88 0.50
CA ILE A 51 10.47 -19.26 1.88
C ILE A 51 9.21 -19.91 2.48
N PRO A 52 9.34 -20.94 3.34
CA PRO A 52 8.18 -21.52 4.02
C PRO A 52 7.42 -20.50 4.87
N ASP A 53 6.09 -20.60 4.89
CA ASP A 53 5.22 -19.65 5.62
C ASP A 53 5.58 -19.51 7.11
N ALA A 54 5.98 -20.61 7.76
CA ALA A 54 6.36 -20.60 9.16
C ALA A 54 7.63 -19.76 9.43
N GLU A 55 8.60 -19.80 8.52
CA GLU A 55 9.81 -18.97 8.61
C GLU A 55 9.50 -17.52 8.25
N TRP A 56 8.68 -17.28 7.24
CA TRP A 56 8.27 -15.94 6.86
C TRP A 56 7.41 -15.24 7.93
N ALA A 57 6.63 -15.99 8.71
CA ALA A 57 5.85 -15.46 9.82
C ALA A 57 6.72 -14.79 10.90
N GLU A 58 7.98 -15.20 11.06
CA GLU A 58 8.92 -14.52 11.97
C GLU A 58 9.21 -13.08 11.50
N VAL A 59 9.33 -12.88 10.19
CA VAL A 59 9.53 -11.56 9.58
C VAL A 59 8.29 -10.69 9.78
N GLU A 60 7.10 -11.25 9.58
CA GLU A 60 5.83 -10.54 9.81
C GLU A 60 5.65 -10.14 11.27
N ALA A 61 6.05 -11.00 12.21
CA ALA A 61 6.04 -10.69 13.65
C ALA A 61 7.03 -9.57 13.98
N ALA A 62 8.26 -9.62 13.44
CA ALA A 62 9.26 -8.58 13.62
C ALA A 62 8.78 -7.21 13.08
N ALA A 63 8.04 -7.20 11.97
CA ALA A 63 7.46 -5.98 11.43
C ALA A 63 6.48 -5.30 12.39
N ARG A 64 5.75 -6.06 13.22
CA ARG A 64 4.85 -5.48 14.23
C ARG A 64 5.60 -4.78 15.35
N VAL A 65 6.72 -5.35 15.79
CA VAL A 65 7.63 -4.70 16.75
C VAL A 65 8.19 -3.41 16.17
N PHE A 66 8.64 -3.44 14.91
CA PHE A 66 9.13 -2.25 14.22
C PHE A 66 8.06 -1.15 14.12
N TRP A 67 6.79 -1.50 13.92
CA TRP A 67 5.71 -0.49 13.92
C TRP A 67 5.56 0.19 15.29
N ASP A 68 5.75 -0.54 16.38
CA ASP A 68 5.72 0.01 17.73
C ASP A 68 6.88 0.98 17.98
N GLU A 69 8.07 0.63 17.51
CA GLU A 69 9.24 1.51 17.55
C GLU A 69 8.97 2.83 16.82
N ILE A 70 8.45 2.76 15.58
CA ILE A 70 8.07 3.95 14.80
C ILE A 70 6.98 4.76 15.51
N GLY A 71 6.00 4.09 16.10
CA GLY A 71 4.93 4.74 16.86
C GLY A 71 5.46 5.51 18.07
N ALA A 72 6.48 5.01 18.75
CA ALA A 72 7.06 5.64 19.93
C ALA A 72 7.81 6.96 19.63
N GLU A 73 8.20 7.21 18.37
CA GLU A 73 8.98 8.40 18.01
C GLU A 73 8.18 9.71 18.04
N SER A 74 6.88 9.69 17.79
CA SER A 74 6.02 10.87 17.91
C SER A 74 4.54 10.54 17.96
N GLU A 75 3.74 11.46 18.51
CA GLU A 75 2.28 11.29 18.59
C GLU A 75 1.63 11.12 17.20
N THR A 76 2.08 11.86 16.19
CA THR A 76 1.57 11.72 14.82
C THR A 76 1.87 10.32 14.26
N LYS A 77 3.08 9.80 14.48
CA LYS A 77 3.46 8.46 14.03
C LYS A 77 2.64 7.39 14.75
N ALA A 78 2.47 7.50 16.07
CA ALA A 78 1.63 6.61 16.85
C ALA A 78 0.20 6.53 16.28
N ARG A 79 -0.41 7.68 15.98
CA ARG A 79 -1.77 7.75 15.40
C ARG A 79 -1.84 7.05 14.04
N VAL A 80 -0.87 7.28 13.15
CA VAL A 80 -0.84 6.65 11.83
C VAL A 80 -0.62 5.13 11.94
N VAL A 81 0.31 4.68 12.80
CA VAL A 81 0.53 3.25 13.06
C VAL A 81 -0.74 2.58 13.57
N GLN A 82 -1.48 3.24 14.48
CA GLN A 82 -2.74 2.70 14.98
C GLN A 82 -3.77 2.51 13.87
N ILE A 83 -3.90 3.45 12.94
CA ILE A 83 -4.78 3.31 11.76
C ILE A 83 -4.41 2.07 10.93
N PHE A 84 -3.11 1.83 10.70
CA PHE A 84 -2.67 0.62 9.99
C PHE A 84 -3.04 -0.67 10.75
N LYS A 85 -2.87 -0.70 12.07
CA LYS A 85 -3.25 -1.84 12.91
C LYS A 85 -4.75 -2.12 12.84
N ASP A 86 -5.57 -1.09 13.03
CA ASP A 86 -7.03 -1.20 13.04
C ASP A 86 -7.58 -1.64 11.68
N TYR A 87 -7.04 -1.08 10.59
CA TYR A 87 -7.42 -1.46 9.24
C TYR A 87 -7.09 -2.93 8.95
N ASN A 88 -5.89 -3.40 9.31
CA ASN A 88 -5.53 -4.81 9.12
C ASN A 88 -6.44 -5.74 9.93
N ALA A 89 -6.68 -5.43 11.20
CA ALA A 89 -7.59 -6.22 12.03
C ALA A 89 -9.03 -6.22 11.49
N ALA A 90 -9.48 -5.13 10.86
CA ALA A 90 -10.77 -5.09 10.17
C ALA A 90 -10.79 -6.00 8.94
N MET A 91 -9.71 -6.07 8.15
CA MET A 91 -9.61 -6.97 7.00
C MET A 91 -9.62 -8.45 7.42
N ASP A 92 -8.97 -8.78 8.54
CA ASP A 92 -8.99 -10.14 9.11
C ASP A 92 -10.40 -10.53 9.54
N ARG A 93 -11.15 -9.63 10.19
CA ARG A 93 -12.55 -9.87 10.54
C ARG A 93 -13.48 -9.94 9.33
N ALA A 94 -13.18 -9.20 8.27
CA ALA A 94 -14.00 -9.17 7.06
C ALA A 94 -13.96 -10.49 6.28
N GLY A 95 -12.85 -11.25 6.37
CA GLY A 95 -12.69 -12.52 5.68
C GLY A 95 -12.60 -12.34 4.16
N ARG A 96 -13.14 -13.29 3.39
CA ARG A 96 -13.00 -13.31 1.93
C ARG A 96 -13.75 -12.14 1.27
N ALA A 97 -13.20 -11.49 0.25
CA ALA A 97 -11.96 -11.79 -0.48
C ALA A 97 -10.70 -11.07 0.07
N TYR A 98 -10.79 -10.44 1.25
CA TYR A 98 -9.69 -9.67 1.83
C TYR A 98 -8.66 -10.55 2.54
N ARG A 99 -9.11 -11.63 3.19
CA ARG A 99 -8.29 -12.66 3.84
C ARG A 99 -8.84 -14.05 3.60
N TYR A 100 -7.92 -15.02 3.48
CA TYR A 100 -8.21 -16.43 3.22
C TYR A 100 -7.69 -17.36 4.33
N SER A 101 -7.11 -16.79 5.40
CA SER A 101 -6.75 -17.46 6.65
C SER A 101 -7.97 -18.04 7.35
#